data_AF-A0A527UUW0-F1
#
_entry.id   AF-A0A527UUW0-F1
#
_cell.length_a   1.000
_cell.length_b   1.000
_cell.length_c   1.000
_cell.angle_alpha   90.00
_cell.angle_beta   90.00
_cell.angle_gamma   90.00
#
_symmetry.space_group_name_H-M   'P 1'
#
loop_
_entity.id
_entity.type
_entity.pdbx_description
1 polymer ?
#
loop_
_entity_poly.entity_id
_entity_poly.type
_entity_poly.pdbx_seq_one_letter_code
_entity_poly.pdbx_strand_id
1 'polypeptide(L)'
;KLIRWLKSEGYREISVLGMSLGSWVAAIVAAHDLAVSKASLFLTAGSLADMVWTGRATRSIRDSLEPEIELTDLRRAWGPLNLENYAHSLARPGLDLQLVLAKRDKVVLPELSERFMQRL
;
A
#
# COMPACT_ATOMS: atom_id res chain seq x y z
N LYS A 1 14.77 -7.05 9.08
CA LYS A 1 15.20 -7.80 10.28
C LYS A 1 14.45 -9.14 10.44
N LEU A 2 13.19 -9.28 10.01
CA LEU A 2 12.48 -10.60 9.94
C LEU A 2 12.80 -11.42 8.68
N ILE A 3 12.69 -10.82 7.49
CA ILE A 3 12.92 -11.53 6.21
C ILE A 3 14.31 -12.16 6.13
N ARG A 4 15.36 -11.41 6.53
CA ARG A 4 16.73 -11.93 6.60
C ARG A 4 16.86 -13.12 7.56
N TRP A 5 16.15 -13.08 8.69
CA TRP A 5 16.14 -14.20 9.63
C TRP A 5 15.45 -15.42 9.02
N LEU A 6 14.30 -15.26 8.35
CA LEU A 6 13.67 -16.37 7.61
C LEU A 6 14.65 -16.98 6.59
N LYS A 7 15.41 -16.16 5.87
CA LYS A 7 16.44 -16.70 4.96
C LYS A 7 17.54 -17.46 5.69
N SER A 8 17.98 -17.01 6.88
CA SER A 8 19.01 -17.73 7.66
C SER A 8 18.50 -19.06 8.19
N GLU A 9 17.19 -19.18 8.47
CA GLU A 9 16.55 -20.46 8.81
C GLU A 9 16.31 -21.37 7.59
N GLY A 10 16.73 -20.96 6.38
CA GLY A 10 16.66 -21.79 5.17
C GLY A 10 15.38 -21.63 4.35
N TYR A 11 14.48 -20.70 4.69
CA TYR A 11 13.31 -20.41 3.87
C TYR A 11 13.73 -19.78 2.53
N ARG A 12 13.25 -20.35 1.42
CA ARG A 12 13.68 -19.99 0.06
C ARG A 12 12.75 -18.99 -0.63
N GLU A 13 11.44 -19.19 -0.52
CA GLU A 13 10.43 -18.29 -1.06
C GLU A 13 9.78 -17.52 0.08
N ILE A 14 9.84 -16.19 -0.01
CA ILE A 14 9.22 -15.30 0.97
C ILE A 14 8.09 -14.55 0.29
N SER A 15 6.90 -14.72 0.84
CA SER A 15 5.69 -14.06 0.38
C SER A 15 5.19 -13.10 1.45
N VAL A 16 4.64 -11.97 1.04
CA VAL A 16 3.93 -11.04 1.94
C VAL A 16 2.47 -10.93 1.54
N LEU A 17 1.60 -10.86 2.54
CA LEU A 17 0.17 -10.63 2.35
C LEU A 17 -0.25 -9.49 3.26
N GLY A 18 -1.09 -8.60 2.72
CA GLY A 18 -1.64 -7.49 3.48
C GLY A 18 -3.07 -7.21 3.08
N MET A 19 -3.90 -6.86 4.07
CA MET A 19 -5.30 -6.48 3.88
C MET A 19 -5.56 -5.11 4.50
N SER A 20 -6.35 -4.28 3.82
CA SER A 20 -6.65 -2.92 4.26
C SER A 20 -5.35 -2.14 4.51
N LEU A 21 -5.15 -1.47 5.65
CA LEU A 21 -3.88 -0.79 5.98
C LEU A 21 -2.67 -1.73 5.86
N GLY A 22 -2.81 -3.01 6.21
CA GLY A 22 -1.75 -4.01 6.07
C GLY A 22 -1.29 -4.20 4.62
N SER A 23 -2.13 -3.89 3.63
CA SER A 23 -1.75 -3.95 2.21
C SER A 23 -0.71 -2.89 1.83
N TRP A 24 -0.78 -1.67 2.40
CA TRP A 24 0.26 -0.65 2.22
C TRP A 24 1.59 -1.12 2.83
N VAL A 25 1.54 -1.68 4.04
CA VAL A 25 2.73 -2.22 4.71
C VAL A 25 3.35 -3.35 3.89
N ALA A 26 2.54 -4.31 3.44
CA ALA A 26 3.00 -5.43 2.63
C ALA A 26 3.59 -4.95 1.29
N ALA A 27 2.96 -3.98 0.62
CA ALA A 27 3.44 -3.41 -0.62
C ALA A 27 4.78 -2.67 -0.44
N ILE A 28 4.93 -1.85 0.60
CA ILE A 28 6.20 -1.16 0.89
C ILE A 28 7.30 -2.19 1.21
N VAL A 29 7.01 -3.21 2.01
CA VAL A 29 7.96 -4.30 2.26
C VAL A 29 8.36 -5.00 0.96
N ALA A 30 7.38 -5.36 0.13
CA ALA A 30 7.64 -5.98 -1.17
C ALA A 30 8.47 -5.08 -2.08
N ALA A 31 8.18 -3.78 -2.14
CA ALA A 31 8.90 -2.81 -2.97
C ALA A 31 10.37 -2.63 -2.57
N HIS A 32 10.70 -2.76 -1.27
CA HIS A 32 12.03 -2.51 -0.74
C HIS A 32 12.90 -3.76 -0.50
N ASP A 33 12.30 -4.92 -0.22
CA ASP A 33 13.06 -6.14 0.06
C ASP A 33 12.99 -7.12 -1.12
N LEU A 34 14.09 -7.21 -1.88
CA LEU A 34 14.21 -8.10 -3.05
C LEU A 34 14.13 -9.59 -2.70
N ALA A 35 14.23 -9.96 -1.42
CA ALA A 35 13.99 -11.34 -1.02
C ALA A 35 12.50 -11.73 -1.04
N VAL A 36 11.59 -10.75 -1.12
CA VAL A 36 10.16 -11.01 -1.33
C VAL A 36 9.94 -11.30 -2.81
N SER A 37 9.51 -12.53 -3.10
CA SER A 37 9.22 -13.00 -4.46
C SER A 37 7.73 -12.96 -4.78
N LYS A 38 6.84 -12.87 -3.78
CA LYS A 38 5.38 -12.82 -3.98
C LYS A 38 4.73 -11.82 -3.04
N ALA A 39 3.74 -11.09 -3.54
CA ALA A 39 2.94 -10.17 -2.74
C ALA A 39 1.45 -10.29 -3.11
N SER A 40 0.59 -10.43 -2.10
CA SER A 40 -0.87 -10.42 -2.29
C SER A 40 -1.50 -9.30 -1.45
N LEU A 41 -2.10 -8.32 -2.15
CA LEU A 41 -2.59 -7.07 -1.59
C LEU A 41 -4.11 -7.00 -1.70
N PHE A 42 -4.79 -7.01 -0.56
CA PHE A 42 -6.25 -6.97 -0.48
C PHE A 42 -6.73 -5.59 -0.07
N LEU A 43 -7.69 -5.05 -0.82
CA LEU A 43 -8.34 -3.76 -0.54
C LEU A 43 -7.31 -2.64 -0.42
N THR A 44 -6.43 -2.54 -1.42
CA THR A 44 -5.32 -1.58 -1.47
C THR A 44 -5.58 -0.43 -2.44
N ALA A 45 -4.81 0.64 -2.33
CA ALA A 45 -4.79 1.75 -3.28
C ALA A 45 -3.43 2.45 -3.22
N GLY A 46 -3.27 3.49 -4.05
CA GLY A 46 -2.03 4.25 -4.13
C GLY A 46 -1.77 5.11 -2.90
N SER A 47 -2.39 6.29 -2.90
CA SER A 47 -2.20 7.32 -1.87
C SER A 47 -2.97 7.00 -0.58
N LEU A 48 -2.24 6.69 0.49
CA LEU A 48 -2.83 6.51 1.82
C LEU A 48 -3.45 7.81 2.35
N ALA A 49 -2.85 8.96 2.02
CA ALA A 49 -3.39 10.27 2.37
C ALA A 49 -4.78 10.49 1.76
N ASP A 50 -4.97 10.14 0.49
CA ASP A 50 -6.28 10.25 -0.16
C ASP A 50 -7.32 9.31 0.43
N MET A 51 -6.90 8.08 0.76
CA MET A 51 -7.76 7.11 1.43
C MET A 51 -8.26 7.66 2.76
N VAL A 52 -7.36 8.21 3.58
CA VAL A 52 -7.74 8.84 4.85
C VAL A 52 -8.68 10.03 4.64
N TRP A 53 -8.42 10.87 3.63
CA TRP A 53 -9.20 12.10 3.37
C TRP A 53 -10.62 11.85 2.86
N THR A 54 -10.81 10.76 2.11
CA THR A 54 -12.07 10.44 1.42
C THR A 54 -12.88 9.33 2.10
N GLY A 55 -12.22 8.45 2.85
CA GLY A 55 -12.82 7.28 3.48
C GLY A 55 -13.80 7.64 4.61
N ARG A 56 -14.99 7.02 4.60
CA ARG A 56 -15.97 7.24 5.68
C ARG A 56 -15.49 6.70 7.03
N ALA A 57 -14.79 5.56 7.03
CA ALA A 57 -14.27 4.93 8.24
C ALA A 57 -13.07 5.68 8.85
N THR A 58 -12.39 6.51 8.06
CA THR A 58 -11.22 7.29 8.47
C THR A 58 -11.54 8.75 8.76
N ARG A 59 -12.83 9.13 8.76
CA ARG A 59 -13.28 10.52 8.97
C ARG A 59 -12.68 11.14 10.23
N SER A 60 -12.63 10.41 11.34
CA SER A 60 -12.05 10.92 12.59
C SER A 60 -10.56 11.29 12.46
N ILE A 61 -9.81 10.59 11.61
CA ILE A 61 -8.40 10.91 11.33
C ILE A 61 -8.33 12.22 10.54
N ARG A 62 -9.16 12.36 9.47
CA ARG A 62 -9.26 13.62 8.73
C ARG A 62 -9.65 14.78 9.65
N ASP A 63 -10.71 14.63 10.44
CA ASP A 63 -11.22 15.69 11.32
C ASP A 63 -10.14 16.16 12.32
N SER A 64 -9.23 15.27 12.74
CA SER A 64 -8.09 15.63 13.61
C SER A 64 -6.94 16.35 12.90
N LEU A 65 -6.84 16.25 11.57
CA LEU A 65 -5.73 16.77 10.78
C LEU A 65 -6.13 18.04 10.01
N GLU A 66 -7.33 18.07 9.42
CA GLU A 66 -7.85 19.14 8.56
C GLU A 66 -7.73 20.56 9.14
N PRO A 67 -7.81 20.81 10.46
CA PRO A 67 -7.59 22.14 11.02
C PRO A 67 -6.15 22.68 10.85
N GLU A 68 -5.17 21.79 10.72
CA GLU A 68 -3.73 22.12 10.77
C GLU A 68 -2.97 21.79 9.49
N ILE A 69 -3.54 20.97 8.59
CA ILE A 69 -2.87 20.52 7.36
C ILE A 69 -3.86 20.39 6.21
N GLU A 70 -3.46 20.86 5.02
CA GLU A 70 -4.20 20.63 3.78
C GLU A 70 -3.90 19.24 3.20
N LEU A 71 -4.81 18.69 2.39
CA LEU A 71 -4.58 17.38 1.75
C LEU A 71 -3.29 17.35 0.92
N THR A 72 -2.94 18.45 0.26
CA THR A 72 -1.70 18.54 -0.53
C THR A 72 -0.46 18.41 0.34
N ASP A 73 -0.49 18.98 1.54
CA ASP A 73 0.61 18.89 2.50
C ASP A 73 0.67 17.50 3.10
N LEU A 74 -0.47 16.88 3.42
CA LEU A 74 -0.53 15.50 3.90
C LEU A 74 0.00 14.52 2.85
N ARG A 75 -0.36 14.69 1.56
CA ARG A 75 0.18 13.88 0.45
C ARG A 75 1.71 13.99 0.36
N ARG A 76 2.26 15.18 0.58
CA ARG A 76 3.72 15.40 0.60
C ARG A 76 4.36 14.72 1.82
N ALA A 77 3.81 14.95 3.01
CA ALA A 77 4.31 14.38 4.26
C ALA A 77 4.26 12.84 4.25
N TRP A 78 3.19 12.26 3.69
CA TRP A 78 2.99 10.82 3.57
C TRP A 78 3.41 10.27 2.21
N GLY A 79 4.25 10.99 1.46
CA GLY A 79 4.85 10.51 0.21
C GLY A 79 5.53 9.13 0.34
N PRO A 80 6.27 8.83 1.43
CA PRO A 80 6.82 7.48 1.67
C PRO A 80 5.77 6.38 1.87
N LEU A 81 4.51 6.73 2.11
CA LEU A 81 3.40 5.78 2.25
C LEU A 81 2.55 5.68 0.97
N ASN A 82 2.87 6.46 -0.07
CA ASN A 82 2.14 6.43 -1.33
C ASN A 82 2.68 5.31 -2.23
N LEU A 83 1.87 4.28 -2.49
CA LEU A 83 2.28 3.15 -3.33
C LEU A 83 2.52 3.54 -4.79
N GLU A 84 1.94 4.63 -5.26
CA GLU A 84 2.20 5.15 -6.62
C GLU A 84 3.68 5.51 -6.80
N ASN A 85 4.38 5.91 -5.73
CA ASN A 85 5.83 6.21 -5.76
C ASN A 85 6.70 4.95 -5.89
N TYR A 86 6.11 3.77 -5.66
CA TYR A 86 6.78 2.48 -5.71
C TYR A 86 6.30 1.60 -6.85
N ALA A 87 5.49 2.13 -7.79
CA ALA A 87 4.89 1.36 -8.87
C ALA A 87 5.94 0.57 -9.68
N HIS A 88 7.04 1.21 -10.08
CA HIS A 88 8.14 0.52 -10.76
C HIS A 88 8.77 -0.60 -9.91
N SER A 89 8.94 -0.39 -8.61
CA SER A 89 9.49 -1.41 -7.70
C SER A 89 8.53 -2.57 -7.46
N LEU A 90 7.22 -2.32 -7.52
CA LEU A 90 6.15 -3.30 -7.41
C LEU A 90 5.91 -4.07 -8.72
N ALA A 91 6.20 -3.46 -9.86
CA ALA A 91 6.16 -4.08 -11.19
C ALA A 91 7.50 -4.72 -11.60
N ARG A 92 8.47 -4.84 -10.67
CA ARG A 92 9.80 -5.36 -10.99
C ARG A 92 9.73 -6.83 -11.48
N PRO A 93 10.66 -7.26 -12.34
CA PRO A 93 10.85 -8.68 -12.61
C PRO A 93 11.15 -9.48 -11.33
N GLY A 94 10.56 -10.66 -11.22
CA GLY A 94 10.77 -11.57 -10.08
C GLY A 94 9.91 -11.29 -8.85
N LEU A 95 8.92 -10.39 -8.95
CA LEU A 95 7.86 -10.23 -7.96
C LEU A 95 6.51 -10.64 -8.57
N ASP A 96 5.94 -11.75 -8.09
CA ASP A 96 4.57 -12.12 -8.44
C ASP A 96 3.61 -11.28 -7.58
N LEU A 97 2.93 -10.33 -8.22
CA LEU A 97 2.05 -9.39 -7.55
C LEU A 97 0.58 -9.69 -7.85
N GLN A 98 -0.20 -9.91 -6.79
CA GLN A 98 -1.66 -10.06 -6.84
C GLN A 98 -2.32 -8.88 -6.12
N LEU A 99 -3.33 -8.28 -6.74
CA LEU A 99 -4.20 -7.30 -6.13
C LEU A 99 -5.65 -7.80 -6.13
N VAL A 100 -6.30 -7.76 -4.97
CA VAL A 100 -7.71 -8.12 -4.81
C VAL A 100 -8.46 -6.87 -4.35
N LEU A 101 -9.26 -6.30 -5.25
CA LEU A 101 -9.97 -5.04 -5.06
C LEU A 101 -11.48 -5.26 -5.01
N ALA A 102 -12.21 -4.36 -4.36
CA ALA A 102 -13.66 -4.46 -4.21
C ALA A 102 -14.38 -3.24 -4.80
N LYS A 103 -15.26 -3.49 -5.77
CA LYS A 103 -16.06 -2.45 -6.48
C LYS A 103 -17.04 -1.67 -5.57
N ARG A 104 -17.25 -2.12 -4.34
CA ARG A 104 -18.20 -1.54 -3.37
C ARG A 104 -17.53 -1.18 -2.04
N ASP A 105 -16.21 -1.11 -2.03
CA ASP A 105 -15.47 -0.68 -0.83
C ASP A 105 -15.83 0.77 -0.49
N LYS A 106 -16.10 1.02 0.79
CA LYS A 106 -16.48 2.34 1.33
C LYS A 106 -15.40 2.96 2.21
N VAL A 107 -14.30 2.23 2.40
CA VAL A 107 -13.11 2.65 3.14
C VAL A 107 -12.03 3.03 2.13
N VAL A 108 -11.65 2.08 1.27
CA VAL A 108 -10.73 2.33 0.16
C VAL A 108 -11.55 2.50 -1.11
N LEU A 109 -11.89 3.74 -1.44
CA LEU A 109 -12.80 4.01 -2.56
C LEU A 109 -12.24 3.44 -3.88
N PRO A 110 -13.07 2.79 -4.73
CA PRO A 110 -12.61 2.14 -5.96
C PRO A 110 -11.79 3.04 -6.88
N GLU A 111 -12.10 4.33 -6.95
CA GLU A 111 -11.43 5.31 -7.80
C GLU A 111 -9.95 5.49 -7.40
N LEU A 112 -9.62 5.32 -6.11
CA LEU A 112 -8.24 5.36 -5.62
C LEU A 112 -7.45 4.13 -6.05
N SER A 113 -8.10 2.96 -6.03
CA SER A 113 -7.50 1.71 -6.49
C SER A 113 -7.33 1.71 -8.01
N GLU A 114 -8.31 2.20 -8.77
CA GLU A 114 -8.25 2.32 -10.23
C GLU A 114 -7.11 3.23 -10.68
N ARG A 115 -6.94 4.39 -10.02
CA ARG A 115 -5.81 5.29 -10.30
C ARG A 115 -4.47 4.61 -10.03
N PHE A 116 -4.38 3.80 -8.97
CA PHE A 116 -3.17 3.04 -8.69
C PHE A 116 -2.90 1.97 -9.75
N MET A 117 -3.92 1.26 -10.22
CA MET A 117 -3.78 0.29 -11.32
C MET A 117 -3.30 0.91 -12.63
N GLN A 118 -3.58 2.19 -12.89
CA GLN A 118 -3.06 2.89 -14.07
C GLN A 118 -1.57 3.24 -13.96
N ARG A 119 -1.01 3.25 -12.74
CA ARG A 119 0.40 3.52 -12.47
C ARG A 119 1.26 2.27 -12.42
N LEU A 120 0.65 1.14 -12.05
CA LEU A 120 1.27 -0.16 -11.85
C LEU A 120 1.52 -0.88 -13.19
#